data_AF-A0A453R6U9-F1
#
_entry.id   AF-A0A453R6U9-F1
#
_cell.length_a   1.000
_cell.length_b   1.000
_cell.length_c   1.000
_cell.angle_alpha   90.00
_cell.angle_beta   90.00
_cell.angle_gamma   90.00
#
_symmetry.space_group_name_H-M   'P 1'
#
loop_
_entity.id
_entity.type
_entity.pdbx_description
1 polymer ?
#
loop_
_entity_poly.entity_id
_entity_poly.type
_entity_poly.pdbx_seq_one_letter_code
_entity_poly.pdbx_strand_id
1 'polypeptide(L)' 'MVEDCKEEFLKFDMDYDQVVVLETKTARAATQDILTTHCIPSAMSDDLKA' A
#
# COMPACT_ATOMS: atom_id res chain seq x y z
N MET A 1 0.92 10.74 0.55
CA MET A 1 0.01 10.33 -0.56
C MET A 1 0.22 8.84 -0.84
N VAL A 2 -0.87 8.08 -1.03
CA VAL A 2 -1.14 6.74 -0.44
C VAL A 2 -1.49 6.85 1.04
N GLU A 3 -0.58 7.29 1.92
CA GLU A 3 -0.87 7.39 3.37
C GLU A 3 -2.03 8.32 3.75
N ASP A 4 -2.16 9.48 3.10
CA ASP A 4 -3.28 10.41 3.33
C ASP A 4 -4.53 10.09 2.49
N CYS A 5 -4.53 9.00 1.71
CA CYS A 5 -5.66 8.68 0.86
C CYS A 5 -6.86 8.25 1.71
N LYS A 6 -7.97 8.99 1.56
CA LYS A 6 -9.26 8.76 2.22
C LYS A 6 -10.34 8.26 1.25
N GLU A 7 -9.97 8.02 0.00
CA GLU A 7 -10.87 7.45 -1.01
C GLU A 7 -11.11 5.97 -0.74
N GLU A 8 -12.21 5.43 -1.27
CA GLU A 8 -12.57 4.02 -1.12
C GLU A 8 -11.57 3.09 -1.83
N PHE A 9 -11.00 3.55 -2.94
CA PHE A 9 -10.08 2.77 -3.76
C PHE A 9 -8.75 3.50 -3.98
N LEU A 10 -7.67 2.75 -3.93
CA LEU A 10 -6.36 3.14 -4.42
C LEU A 10 -6.24 2.70 -5.88
N LYS A 11 -6.14 3.67 -6.79
CA LYS A 11 -5.91 3.45 -8.22
C LYS A 11 -4.44 3.73 -8.56
N PHE A 12 -3.78 2.77 -9.18
CA PHE A 12 -2.42 2.91 -9.69
C PHE A 12 -2.42 2.65 -11.19
N ASP A 13 -2.02 3.67 -11.96
CA ASP A 13 -1.76 3.55 -13.40
C ASP A 13 -0.28 3.17 -13.59
N MET A 14 -0.03 2.08 -14.32
CA MET A 14 1.30 1.47 -14.52
C MET A 14 1.79 1.68 -15.96
N ASP A 15 3.10 1.49 -16.18
CA ASP A 15 3.79 1.80 -17.44
C ASP A 15 3.22 1.15 -18.72
N TYR A 16 2.47 0.05 -18.61
CA TYR A 16 1.90 -0.69 -19.75
C TYR A 16 0.38 -0.47 -19.90
N ASP A 17 -0.11 0.73 -19.58
CA ASP A 17 -1.54 1.06 -19.52
C ASP A 17 -2.34 0.12 -18.61
N GLN A 18 -1.66 -0.51 -17.65
CA GLN A 18 -2.29 -1.39 -16.68
C GLN A 18 -2.80 -0.57 -15.50
N VAL A 19 -4.01 -0.87 -15.04
CA VAL A 19 -4.61 -0.21 -13.89
C VAL A 19 -4.82 -1.23 -12.78
N VAL A 20 -4.24 -0.95 -11.62
CA VAL A 20 -4.46 -1.72 -10.38
C VAL A 20 -5.38 -0.93 -9.48
N VAL A 21 -6.46 -1.56 -9.02
CA VAL A 21 -7.43 -0.96 -8.08
C VAL A 21 -7.49 -1.82 -6.83
N LEU A 22 -7.23 -1.22 -5.67
CA LEU A 22 -7.29 -1.87 -4.37
C LEU A 22 -8.28 -1.13 -3.47
N GLU A 23 -9.03 -1.84 -2.64
CA GLU A 23 -9.87 -1.18 -1.63
C GLU A 23 -9.00 -0.70 -0.46
N THR A 24 -9.08 0.59 -0.14
CA THR A 24 -8.13 1.28 0.73
C THR A 24 -8.09 0.69 2.14
N LYS A 25 -9.23 0.35 2.75
CA LYS A 25 -9.27 -0.11 4.14
C LYS A 25 -8.70 -1.52 4.27
N THR A 26 -9.11 -2.42 3.38
CA THR A 26 -8.65 -3.81 3.35
C THR A 26 -7.18 -3.89 2.99
N ALA A 27 -6.72 -3.09 2.01
CA ALA A 27 -5.30 -3.03 1.66
C ALA A 27 -4.44 -2.67 2.87
N ARG A 28 -4.84 -1.64 3.63
CA ARG A 28 -4.13 -1.22 4.85
C ARG A 28 -4.17 -2.25 5.97
N ALA A 29 -5.32 -2.89 6.17
CA ALA A 29 -5.46 -3.94 7.19
C ALA A 29 -4.60 -5.17 6.86
N ALA A 30 -4.52 -5.56 5.59
CA ALA A 30 -3.74 -6.71 5.15
C ALA A 30 -2.22 -6.49 5.19
N THR A 31 -1.74 -5.24 5.14
CA THR A 31 -0.31 -4.91 5.10
C THR A 31 0.47 -5.56 6.24
N GLN A 32 -0.05 -5.54 7.48
CA GLN A 32 0.68 -6.08 8.64
C GLN A 32 0.92 -7.59 8.55
N ASP A 33 -0.10 -8.35 8.13
CA ASP A 33 -0.02 -9.80 8.00
C ASP A 33 0.94 -10.20 6.87
N ILE A 34 0.93 -9.45 5.77
CA ILE A 34 1.86 -9.64 4.64
C ILE A 34 3.30 -9.40 5.11
N LEU A 35 3.59 -8.29 5.80
CA LEU A 35 4.94 -8.00 6.29
C LEU A 35 5.45 -9.09 7.24
N THR A 36 4.59 -9.56 8.15
CA THR A 36 4.91 -10.62 9.10
C THR A 36 5.24 -11.93 8.38
N THR A 37 4.42 -12.31 7.40
CA THR A 37 4.60 -13.53 6.59
C THR A 37 5.91 -13.51 5.82
N HIS A 38 6.32 -12.34 5.32
CA HIS A 38 7.51 -12.18 4.49
C HIS A 38 8.77 -11.72 5.25
N CYS A 39 8.72 -11.70 6.60
CA CYS A 39 9.82 -11.25 7.46
C CYS A 39 10.32 -9.83 7.12
N ILE A 40 9.42 -8.95 6.69
CA ILE A 40 9.75 -7.57 6.35
C ILE A 40 9.64 -6.73 7.63
N PRO A 41 10.74 -6.10 8.11
CA PRO A 41 10.77 -5.44 9.41
C PRO A 41 9.98 -4.13 9.45
N SER A 42 9.71 -3.51 8.30
CA SER A 42 8.95 -2.25 8.24
C SER A 42 8.27 -2.07 6.90
N ALA A 43 7.10 -1.43 6.91
CA ALA A 43 6.31 -1.15 5.71
C ALA A 43 6.97 -0.15 4.75
N MET A 44 7.90 0.67 5.24
CA MET A 44 8.58 1.72 4.48
C MET A 44 10.01 1.92 5.00
N SER A 45 10.88 2.48 4.15
CA SER A 45 12.25 2.83 4.51
C SER A 45 12.29 4.02 5.47
N ASP A 46 13.40 4.15 6.23
CA ASP A 46 13.49 5.14 7.31
C ASP A 46 13.36 6.60 6.83
N ASP A 47 13.81 6.89 5.62
CA ASP A 47 13.68 8.21 4.97
C ASP A 47 12.22 8.57 4.62
N LEU A 48 11.33 7.58 4.53
CA LEU A 48 9.91 7.76 4.25
C LEU A 48 9.03 7.74 5.53
N LYS A 49 9.58 7.37 6.68
CA LYS A 49 8.83 7.28 7.96
C LYS A 49 8.40 8.62 8.54
N ALA A 50 8.95 9.72 8.03
CA ALA A 50 8.83 11.11 8.52
C ALA A 50 9.41 11.32 9.94
#